data_AF-A0AAZ3PN00-F1
#
_entry.id   AF-A0AAZ3PN00-F1
#
_cell.length_a   1.000
_cell.length_b   1.000
_cell.length_c   1.000
_cell.angle_alpha   90.00
_cell.angle_beta   90.00
_cell.angle_gamma   90.00
#
_symmetry.space_group_name_H-M   'P 1'
#
loop_
_entity.id
_entity.type
_entity.pdbx_description
1 polymer ?
#
loop_
_entity_poly.entity_id
_entity_poly.type
_entity_poly.pdbx_seq_one_letter_code
_entity_poly.pdbx_strand_id
1 'polypeptide(L)'
;MFLMSSEESNGCSGGGDTDQKHSLAGVFAALVRGVYYFTFTCNSGTTGKGNAALLKNGQNMAAVIENGHVDSMRSNSVILQLDEGDHVNIILWIDNSIYDNGYRSTFTGVLLFPM
;
A
#
# COMPACT_ATOMS: atom_id res chain seq x y z
N MET A 1 -6.95 -2.19 -13.86
CA MET A 1 -7.36 -2.28 -12.43
C MET A 1 -6.45 -3.28 -11.78
N PHE A 2 -5.55 -2.83 -10.91
CA PHE A 2 -4.75 -3.71 -10.07
C PHE A 2 -5.41 -3.69 -8.68
N LEU A 3 -5.89 -4.85 -8.23
CA LEU A 3 -6.33 -5.06 -6.85
C LEU A 3 -5.23 -5.85 -6.17
N MET A 4 -4.63 -5.31 -5.11
CA MET A 4 -3.85 -6.12 -4.18
C MET A 4 -4.61 -6.25 -2.87
N SER A 5 -4.80 -7.50 -2.44
CA SER A 5 -5.26 -7.87 -1.10
C SER A 5 -4.09 -7.72 -0.13
N SER A 6 -4.32 -7.30 1.11
CA SER A 6 -3.22 -7.14 2.08
C SER A 6 -2.55 -8.47 2.44
N GLU A 7 -3.19 -9.61 2.19
CA GLU A 7 -2.54 -10.93 2.25
C GLU A 7 -1.29 -11.03 1.36
N GLU A 8 -1.25 -10.34 0.22
CA GLU A 8 -0.06 -10.28 -0.65
C GLU A 8 1.01 -9.28 -0.15
N SER A 9 0.62 -8.35 0.73
CA SER A 9 1.52 -7.36 1.36
C SER A 9 2.16 -7.84 2.67
N ASN A 10 1.81 -9.03 3.17
CA ASN A 10 2.26 -9.58 4.45
C ASN A 10 3.73 -10.07 4.48
N GLY A 11 4.58 -9.56 3.59
CA GLY A 11 6.04 -9.78 3.64
C GLY A 11 6.78 -8.93 4.69
N CYS A 12 6.10 -8.02 5.39
CA CYS A 12 6.73 -7.17 6.40
C CYS A 12 6.39 -7.62 7.83
N SER A 13 6.91 -8.78 8.23
CA SER A 13 7.08 -9.14 9.64
C SER A 13 8.47 -9.75 9.79
N GLY A 14 9.36 -9.04 10.49
CA GLY A 14 10.74 -9.46 10.65
C GLY A 14 10.88 -10.67 11.59
N GLY A 15 11.67 -11.66 11.15
CA GLY A 15 12.31 -12.65 12.03
C GLY A 15 12.47 -14.05 11.42
N GLY A 16 13.69 -14.37 10.97
CA GLY A 16 14.23 -15.75 10.93
C GLY A 16 14.32 -16.43 9.56
N ASP A 17 15.54 -16.46 9.01
CA ASP A 17 16.18 -17.48 8.18
C ASP A 17 15.54 -18.08 6.90
N THR A 18 16.39 -18.03 5.85
CA THR A 18 16.55 -18.91 4.68
C THR A 18 15.60 -18.78 3.48
N ASP A 19 16.21 -18.26 2.40
CA ASP A 19 15.92 -18.49 0.97
C ASP A 19 14.44 -18.59 0.59
N GLN A 20 13.78 -17.43 0.45
CA GLN A 20 12.41 -17.35 -0.01
C GLN A 20 12.27 -16.30 -1.11
N LYS A 21 12.19 -16.82 -2.35
CA LYS A 21 11.61 -16.25 -3.58
C LYS A 21 11.12 -14.80 -3.44
N HIS A 22 11.81 -13.86 -4.11
CA HIS A 22 11.39 -12.47 -4.24
C HIS A 22 9.97 -12.38 -4.82
N SER A 23 8.97 -12.34 -3.95
CA SER A 23 7.61 -11.98 -4.30
C SER A 23 7.61 -10.47 -4.58
N LEU A 24 7.42 -10.09 -5.84
CA LEU A 24 7.20 -8.71 -6.31
C LEU A 24 5.85 -8.12 -5.81
N ALA A 25 5.29 -8.64 -4.73
CA ALA A 25 3.98 -8.28 -4.25
C ALA A 25 4.02 -6.92 -3.51
N GLY A 26 3.15 -5.99 -3.91
CA GLY A 26 2.94 -4.69 -3.26
C GLY A 26 3.42 -3.46 -4.03
N VAL A 27 4.08 -3.62 -5.19
CA VAL A 27 4.60 -2.48 -5.98
C VAL A 27 3.89 -2.37 -7.34
N PHE A 28 3.30 -1.21 -7.61
CA PHE A 28 2.83 -0.81 -8.93
C PHE A 28 3.98 -0.20 -9.72
N ALA A 29 4.20 -0.63 -10.97
CA ALA A 29 5.14 -0.01 -11.89
C ALA A 29 4.37 0.60 -13.07
N ALA A 30 4.61 1.88 -13.36
CA ALA A 30 4.01 2.54 -14.50
C ALA A 30 4.64 2.02 -15.81
N LEU A 31 3.83 1.39 -16.66
CA LEU A 31 4.27 0.90 -17.97
C LEU A 31 4.22 1.96 -19.07
N VAL A 32 3.52 3.07 -18.82
CA VAL A 32 3.41 4.21 -19.73
C VAL A 32 3.36 5.50 -18.92
N ARG A 33 3.83 6.60 -19.50
CA ARG A 33 3.63 7.93 -18.91
C ARG A 33 2.14 8.28 -18.88
N GLY A 34 1.69 8.86 -17.78
CA GLY A 34 0.28 9.23 -17.65
C GLY A 34 -0.10 9.79 -16.29
N VAL A 35 -1.38 10.13 -16.16
CA VAL A 35 -1.99 10.53 -14.89
C VAL A 35 -2.71 9.32 -14.31
N TYR A 36 -2.37 8.98 -13.07
CA TYR A 36 -2.87 7.80 -12.36
C TYR A 36 -3.62 8.22 -11.09
N TYR A 37 -4.72 7.52 -10.79
CA TYR A 37 -5.41 7.60 -9.51
C TYR A 37 -5.03 6.39 -8.66
N PHE A 38 -4.63 6.66 -7.41
CA PHE A 38 -4.39 5.65 -6.41
C PHE A 38 -5.30 5.84 -5.20
N THR A 39 -5.78 4.74 -4.65
CA THR A 39 -6.50 4.70 -3.39
C THR A 39 -6.05 3.50 -2.58
N PHE A 40 -5.99 3.67 -1.27
CA PHE A 40 -5.65 2.59 -0.36
C PHE A 40 -6.44 2.70 0.93
N THR A 41 -6.69 1.55 1.53
CA THR A 41 -7.41 1.39 2.79
C THR A 41 -6.63 0.46 3.70
N CYS A 42 -6.45 0.86 4.96
CA CYS A 42 -5.77 0.08 5.98
C CYS A 42 -6.71 -0.16 7.16
N ASN A 43 -6.73 -1.39 7.66
CA ASN A 43 -7.39 -1.76 8.91
C ASN A 43 -6.35 -1.85 10.05
N SER A 44 -6.61 -1.17 11.16
CA SER A 44 -5.71 -1.08 12.32
C SER A 44 -5.62 -2.35 13.17
N GLY A 45 -6.48 -3.33 12.92
CA GLY A 45 -6.51 -4.60 13.63
C GLY A 45 -6.67 -4.48 15.13
N THR A 46 -6.18 -5.49 15.85
CA THR A 46 -6.36 -5.60 17.30
C THR A 46 -5.47 -4.66 18.10
N THR A 47 -4.39 -4.13 17.51
CA THR A 47 -3.49 -3.17 18.19
C THR A 47 -4.05 -1.75 18.18
N GLY A 48 -4.99 -1.46 17.26
CA GLY A 48 -5.53 -0.13 17.05
C GLY A 48 -4.51 0.88 16.50
N LYS A 49 -3.39 0.41 15.95
CA LYS A 49 -2.36 1.22 15.31
C LYS A 49 -2.21 0.82 13.84
N GLY A 50 -2.55 1.75 12.94
CA GLY A 50 -2.66 1.49 11.50
C GLY A 50 -2.09 2.62 10.64
N ASN A 51 -0.85 3.04 10.89
CA ASN A 51 -0.21 4.11 10.13
C ASN A 51 0.52 3.57 8.89
N ALA A 52 0.15 4.07 7.71
CA ALA A 52 0.73 3.66 6.45
C ALA A 52 0.91 4.85 5.49
N ALA A 53 1.84 4.74 4.56
CA ALA A 53 2.11 5.75 3.55
C ALA A 53 2.16 5.15 2.14
N LEU A 54 1.61 5.88 1.17
CA LEU A 54 1.81 5.63 -0.25
C LEU A 54 3.04 6.38 -0.73
N LEU A 55 3.98 5.65 -1.31
CA LEU A 55 5.23 6.17 -1.84
C LEU A 55 5.20 6.22 -3.36
N LYS A 56 5.81 7.25 -3.95
CA LYS A 56 6.27 7.26 -5.34
C LYS A 56 7.80 7.25 -5.32
N ASN A 57 8.44 6.22 -5.87
CA ASN A 57 9.91 6.08 -5.88
C ASN A 57 10.55 6.35 -4.51
N GLY A 58 9.93 5.86 -3.43
CA GLY A 58 10.40 6.08 -2.05
C GLY A 58 9.99 7.43 -1.41
N GLN A 59 9.32 8.33 -2.14
CA GLN A 59 8.86 9.62 -1.61
C GLN A 59 7.40 9.55 -1.15
N ASN A 60 7.09 10.06 0.05
CA ASN A 60 5.74 10.09 0.61
C ASN A 60 4.80 10.98 -0.22
N MET A 61 3.71 10.40 -0.71
CA MET A 61 2.69 11.13 -1.48
C MET A 61 1.37 11.28 -0.71
N ALA A 62 1.00 10.26 0.08
CA ALA A 62 -0.19 10.27 0.92
C ALA A 62 0.01 9.34 2.12
N ALA A 63 -0.74 9.57 3.21
CA ALA A 63 -0.67 8.73 4.40
C ALA A 63 -2.05 8.56 5.05
N VAL A 64 -2.21 7.47 5.78
CA VAL A 64 -3.30 7.24 6.75
C VAL A 64 -2.68 7.10 8.13
N ILE A 65 -3.38 7.64 9.14
CA ILE A 65 -2.96 7.56 10.53
C ILE A 65 -4.16 7.07 11.35
N GLU A 66 -3.97 6.00 12.12
CA GLU A 66 -4.92 5.50 13.11
C GLU A 66 -4.18 5.16 14.40
N ASN A 67 -4.68 5.69 15.51
CA ASN A 67 -4.08 5.51 16.82
C ASN A 67 -5.18 5.48 17.89
N GLY A 68 -5.56 4.28 18.30
CA GLY A 68 -6.40 4.06 19.47
C GLY A 68 -7.72 3.36 19.21
N HIS A 69 -8.08 3.08 17.95
CA HIS A 69 -9.30 2.34 17.63
C HIS A 69 -8.97 0.99 17.00
N VAL A 70 -9.39 -0.08 17.68
CA VAL A 70 -9.28 -1.46 17.17
C VAL A 70 -10.22 -1.69 16.00
N ASP A 71 -9.78 -2.50 15.04
CA ASP A 71 -10.51 -2.86 13.81
C ASP A 71 -11.03 -1.64 13.01
N SER A 72 -10.41 -0.48 13.18
CA SER A 72 -10.76 0.77 12.49
C SER A 72 -10.21 0.76 11.07
N MET A 73 -10.97 1.34 10.15
CA MET A 73 -10.62 1.47 8.75
C MET A 73 -10.24 2.91 8.41
N ARG A 74 -9.09 3.12 7.79
CA ARG A 74 -8.70 4.43 7.24
C ARG A 74 -8.32 4.31 5.78
N SER A 75 -8.75 5.28 4.99
CA SER A 75 -8.47 5.34 3.56
C SER A 75 -7.93 6.70 3.17
N ASN A 76 -7.06 6.72 2.16
CA ASN A 76 -6.63 7.95 1.51
C ASN A 76 -6.45 7.69 0.01
N SER A 77 -6.44 8.77 -0.79
CA SER A 77 -6.34 8.69 -2.24
C SER A 77 -5.51 9.85 -2.78
N VAL A 78 -4.85 9.64 -3.92
CA VAL A 78 -4.02 10.66 -4.57
C VAL A 78 -4.02 10.48 -6.09
N ILE A 79 -3.95 11.59 -6.82
CA ILE A 79 -3.71 11.62 -8.26
C ILE A 79 -2.25 11.97 -8.49
N LEU A 80 -1.53 11.13 -9.24
CA LEU A 80 -0.11 11.27 -9.52
C LEU A 80 0.15 11.22 -11.02
N GLN A 81 1.01 12.11 -11.50
CA GLN A 81 1.67 11.91 -12.78
C GLN A 81 2.84 10.94 -12.59
N LEU A 82 2.89 9.89 -13.40
CA LEU A 82 3.98 8.92 -13.42
C LEU A 82 4.63 8.90 -14.80
N ASP A 83 5.95 8.75 -14.83
CA ASP A 83 6.71 8.39 -16.01
C ASP A 83 6.84 6.86 -16.11
N GLU A 84 7.16 6.34 -17.30
CA GLU A 84 7.44 4.91 -17.47
C GLU A 84 8.59 4.48 -16.55
N GLY A 85 8.37 3.41 -15.78
CA GLY A 85 9.30 2.89 -14.79
C GLY A 85 9.17 3.49 -13.38
N ASP A 86 8.31 4.50 -13.17
CA ASP A 86 8.00 4.97 -11.82
C ASP A 86 7.28 3.87 -11.02
N HIS A 87 7.67 3.72 -9.75
CA HIS A 87 7.11 2.76 -8.82
C HIS A 87 6.23 3.43 -7.76
N VAL A 88 5.09 2.81 -7.44
CA VAL A 88 4.19 3.21 -6.38
C VAL A 88 3.87 2.03 -5.46
N ASN A 89 4.03 2.19 -4.16
CA ASN A 89 3.76 1.13 -3.19
C ASN A 89 3.28 1.70 -1.86
N ILE A 90 2.70 0.85 -1.02
CA ILE A 90 2.36 1.18 0.36
C ILE A 90 3.50 0.69 1.27
N ILE A 91 3.84 1.46 2.29
CA ILE A 91 4.66 1.02 3.42
C ILE A 91 3.89 1.20 4.73
N LEU A 92 4.18 0.33 5.69
CA LEU A 92 3.80 0.53 7.08
C LEU A 92 4.89 1.25 7.83
N TRP A 93 4.51 2.17 8.73
CA TRP A 93 5.47 2.74 9.67
C TRP A 93 5.82 1.72 10.75
N ILE A 94 7.01 1.88 11.34
CA ILE A 94 7.50 0.98 12.40
C ILE A 94 6.45 0.84 13.51
N ASP A 95 6.31 -0.37 14.06
CA ASP A 95 5.35 -0.74 15.11
C ASP A 95 3.86 -0.61 14.74
N ASN A 96 3.52 -0.59 13.44
CA ASN A 96 2.15 -0.67 12.95
C ASN A 96 1.90 -2.03 12.31
N SER A 97 0.65 -2.50 12.38
CA SER A 97 0.22 -3.75 11.78
C SER A 97 -1.01 -3.49 10.93
N ILE A 98 -1.05 -4.02 9.71
CA ILE A 98 -2.30 -4.15 8.97
C ILE A 98 -2.91 -5.49 9.34
N TYR A 99 -4.18 -5.48 9.76
CA TYR A 99 -4.97 -6.70 9.89
C TYR A 99 -5.79 -6.91 8.62
N ASP A 100 -5.65 -8.06 8.00
CA ASP A 100 -6.49 -8.43 6.86
C ASP A 100 -7.06 -9.82 7.04
N ASN A 101 -8.37 -9.84 7.27
CA ASN A 101 -9.19 -11.04 7.28
C ASN A 101 -10.49 -10.70 6.54
N GLY A 102 -10.60 -11.17 5.30
CA GLY A 102 -11.73 -10.92 4.42
C GLY A 102 -11.66 -9.60 3.64
N TYR A 103 -10.49 -9.27 3.06
CA TYR A 103 -10.30 -8.13 2.13
C TYR A 103 -10.56 -6.75 2.73
N ARG A 104 -10.18 -6.57 4.00
CA ARG A 104 -10.43 -5.31 4.73
C ARG A 104 -9.44 -4.22 4.32
N SER A 105 -8.24 -4.61 3.91
CA SER A 105 -7.23 -3.64 3.44
C SER A 105 -7.04 -3.77 1.93
N THR A 106 -6.96 -2.63 1.24
CA THR A 106 -6.94 -2.56 -0.22
C THR A 106 -5.90 -1.58 -0.71
N PHE A 107 -5.31 -1.87 -1.87
CA PHE A 107 -4.54 -0.92 -2.66
C PHE A 107 -4.95 -1.03 -4.12
N THR A 108 -5.33 0.09 -4.73
CA THR A 108 -5.82 0.17 -6.10
C THR A 108 -5.16 1.30 -6.86
N GLY A 109 -4.74 1.02 -8.08
CA GLY A 109 -4.19 1.99 -9.04
C GLY A 109 -4.86 1.87 -10.42
N VAL A 110 -5.17 3.02 -11.02
CA VAL A 110 -5.79 3.11 -12.36
C VAL A 110 -5.15 4.25 -13.17
N LEU A 111 -4.80 3.97 -14.43
CA LEU A 111 -4.45 5.00 -15.42
C LEU A 111 -5.72 5.76 -15.83
N LEU A 112 -5.72 7.07 -15.62
CA LEU A 112 -6.81 7.96 -16.06
C LEU A 112 -6.60 8.42 -17.49
N PHE A 113 -5.41 8.95 -17.79
CA PHE A 113 -5.07 9.50 -19.10
C PHE A 113 -3.61 9.19 -19.45
N PRO A 114 -3.33 8.54 -20.61
CA PRO A 114 -1.97 8.45 -21.13
C PRO A 114 -1.47 9.81 -21.61
N MET A 115 -0.16 10.03 -21.62
CA MET A 115 0.51 11.25 -22.11
C MET A 115 1.55 10.96 -23.17
#